data_AF-A0A432SZ46-F1
#
_entry.id   AF-A0A432SZ46-F1
#
_cell.length_a   1.000
_cell.length_b   1.000
_cell.length_c   1.000
_cell.angle_alpha   90.00
_cell.angle_beta   90.00
_cell.angle_gamma   90.00
#
_symmetry.space_group_name_H-M   'P 1'
#
loop_
_entity.id
_entity.type
_entity.pdbx_description
1 polymer ?
#
loop_
_entity_poly.entity_id
_entity_poly.type
_entity_poly.pdbx_seq_one_letter_code
_entity_poly.pdbx_strand_id
1 'polypeptide(L)' 'MEELDIIKKVFLLGVSKREEGENMQETLISLVNTGMFDMKEGKQVLKELRDAKYIVGDNLSMTGIIEADKAEKEFKQ' A
#
# COMPACT_ATOMS: atom_id res chain seq x y z
N MET A 1 -15.32 8.40 -0.35
CA MET A 1 -14.26 7.43 0.01
C MET A 1 -13.79 7.83 1.39
N GLU A 2 -13.74 6.89 2.34
CA GLU A 2 -13.13 7.20 3.64
C GLU A 2 -11.62 7.42 3.45
N GLU A 3 -11.01 8.32 4.21
CA GLU A 3 -9.60 8.71 4.08
C GLU A 3 -8.66 7.49 4.17
N LEU A 4 -8.94 6.56 5.10
CA LEU A 4 -8.21 5.30 5.27
C LEU A 4 -8.30 4.37 4.05
N ASP A 5 -9.40 4.39 3.29
CA ASP A 5 -9.52 3.57 2.08
C ASP A 5 -8.61 4.08 0.96
N ILE A 6 -8.45 5.41 0.84
CA ILE A 6 -7.50 6.00 -0.11
C ILE A 6 -6.08 5.62 0.29
N ILE A 7 -5.74 5.72 1.58
CA ILE A 7 -4.40 5.34 2.07
C ILE A 7 -4.11 3.87 1.76
N LYS A 8 -5.05 2.96 1.99
CA LYS A 8 -4.90 1.53 1.64
C LYS A 8 -4.61 1.32 0.15
N LYS A 9 -5.35 2.00 -0.73
CA LYS A 9 -5.14 1.94 -2.18
C LYS A 9 -3.76 2.43 -2.58
N VAL A 10 -3.34 3.58 -2.05
CA VAL A 10 -2.01 4.15 -2.29
C VAL A 10 -0.91 3.24 -1.77
N PHE A 11 -1.11 2.62 -0.59
CA PHE A 11 -0.16 1.68 -0.03
C PHE A 11 0.03 0.45 -0.93
N LEU A 12 -1.07 -0.18 -1.36
CA LEU A 12 -1.02 -1.34 -2.26
C LEU A 12 -0.34 -0.99 -3.59
N LEU A 13 -0.64 0.19 -4.14
CA LEU A 13 0.02 0.68 -5.35
C LEU A 13 1.52 0.90 -5.13
N GLY A 14 1.91 1.50 -4.00
CA GLY A 14 3.31 1.69 -3.62
C GLY A 14 4.08 0.37 -3.57
N VAL A 15 3.53 -0.64 -2.90
CA VAL A 15 4.15 -1.98 -2.87
C VAL A 15 4.19 -2.61 -4.27
N SER A 16 3.18 -2.40 -5.11
CA SER A 16 3.15 -2.93 -6.48
C SER A 16 4.16 -2.28 -7.43
N LYS A 17 4.55 -1.02 -7.18
CA LYS A 17 5.45 -0.23 -8.03
C LYS A 17 6.85 -0.04 -7.44
N ARG A 18 7.10 -0.61 -6.27
CA ARG A 18 8.38 -0.52 -5.57
C ARG A 18 9.52 -1.03 -6.44
N GLU A 19 10.71 -0.51 -6.21
CA GLU A 19 11.90 -0.95 -6.92
C GLU A 19 12.30 -2.38 -6.52
N GLU A 20 12.94 -3.12 -7.42
CA GLU A 20 13.45 -4.45 -7.10
C GLU A 20 14.49 -4.36 -5.97
N GLY A 21 14.25 -5.11 -4.89
CA GLY A 21 15.11 -5.10 -3.70
C GLY A 21 14.64 -4.15 -2.59
N GLU A 22 13.67 -3.27 -2.85
CA GLU A 22 13.07 -2.41 -1.82
C GLU A 22 12.26 -3.25 -0.82
N ASN A 23 12.57 -3.12 0.45
CA ASN A 23 11.86 -3.84 1.52
C ASN A 23 10.61 -3.08 1.99
N MET A 24 9.75 -3.74 2.76
CA MET A 24 8.48 -3.14 3.21
C MET A 24 8.66 -1.88 4.07
N GLN A 25 9.75 -1.79 4.83
CA GLN A 25 10.02 -0.63 5.67
C GLN A 25 10.43 0.58 4.82
N GLU A 26 11.26 0.37 3.81
CA GLU A 26 11.63 1.40 2.84
C GLU A 26 10.40 1.90 2.09
N THR A 27 9.54 1.00 1.60
CA THR A 27 8.28 1.40 0.93
C THR A 27 7.39 2.22 1.85
N LEU A 28 7.23 1.82 3.12
CA LEU A 28 6.46 2.59 4.09
C LEU A 28 7.05 4.00 4.31
N ILE A 29 8.37 4.12 4.44
CA ILE A 29 9.04 5.41 4.60
C ILE A 29 8.85 6.27 3.36
N SER A 30 9.04 5.72 2.17
CA SER A 30 8.83 6.40 0.88
C SER A 30 7.41 6.96 0.76
N LEU A 31 6.41 6.17 1.14
CA LEU A 31 5.01 6.59 1.11
C LEU A 31 4.72 7.69 2.14
N VAL A 32 5.21 7.59 3.37
CA VAL A 32 5.04 8.64 4.40
C VAL A 32 5.73 9.93 3.97
N ASN A 33 6.87 9.86 3.31
CA ASN A 33 7.60 11.02 2.81
C ASN A 33 6.84 11.80 1.71
N THR A 34 5.81 11.22 1.10
CA THR A 34 4.91 11.97 0.19
C THR A 34 4.05 13.00 0.92
N GLY A 35 3.92 12.89 2.25
CA GLY A 35 3.10 13.75 3.08
C GLY A 35 1.60 13.42 3.05
N MET A 36 1.20 12.32 2.41
CA MET A 36 -0.20 11.91 2.31
C MET A 36 -0.78 11.35 3.63
N PHE A 37 0.06 10.71 4.43
CA PHE A 37 -0.30 10.13 5.73
C PHE A 37 0.94 10.02 6.61
N ASP A 38 0.75 9.90 7.92
CA ASP A 38 1.85 9.78 8.87
C ASP A 38 2.32 8.33 9.09
N MET A 39 3.43 8.16 9.80
CA MET A 39 4.00 6.85 10.09
C MET A 39 3.07 5.95 10.93
N LYS A 40 2.19 6.53 11.76
CA LYS A 40 1.24 5.78 12.58
C LYS A 40 0.12 5.23 11.71
N GLU A 41 -0.45 6.06 10.84
CA GLU A 41 -1.47 5.69 9.86
C GLU A 41 -0.94 4.64 8.88
N GLY A 42 0.28 4.83 8.36
CA GLY A 42 0.92 3.86 7.48
C GLY A 42 1.13 2.49 8.14
N LYS A 43 1.54 2.45 9.41
CA LYS A 43 1.66 1.19 10.17
C LYS A 43 0.32 0.54 10.44
N GLN A 44 -0.71 1.32 10.75
CA GLN A 44 -2.06 0.82 10.93
C GLN A 44 -2.59 0.19 9.63
N VAL A 45 -2.45 0.88 8.51
CA VAL A 45 -2.85 0.39 7.20
C VAL A 45 -2.08 -0.87 6.81
N LEU A 46 -0.76 -0.91 7.02
CA LEU A 46 0.02 -2.12 6.76
C LEU A 46 -0.47 -3.32 7.58
N LYS A 47 -0.85 -3.10 8.84
CA LYS A 47 -1.43 -4.14 9.68
C LYS A 47 -2.77 -4.62 9.11
N GLU A 48 -3.68 -3.71 8.78
CA GLU A 48 -4.99 -4.04 8.22
C GLU A 48 -4.88 -4.79 6.89
N LEU A 49 -3.94 -4.39 6.02
CA LEU A 49 -3.67 -5.06 4.75
C LEU A 49 -3.10 -6.48 4.92
N ARG A 50 -2.29 -6.70 5.96
CA ARG A 50 -1.79 -8.04 6.34
C ARG A 50 -2.89 -8.91 6.93
N ASP A 51 -3.71 -8.36 7.82
CA ASP A 51 -4.84 -9.06 8.43
C ASP A 51 -5.87 -9.49 7.36
N ALA A 52 -6.09 -8.63 6.35
CA ALA A 52 -6.93 -8.92 5.18
C ALA A 52 -6.24 -9.77 4.09
N LYS A 53 -4.98 -10.19 4.29
CA LYS A 53 -4.18 -11.03 3.37
C LYS A 53 -3.90 -10.41 2.00
N TYR A 54 -3.94 -9.09 1.88
CA TYR A 54 -3.46 -8.40 0.67
C TYR A 54 -1.93 -8.36 0.62
N ILE A 55 -1.27 -8.33 1.78
CA ILE A 55 0.19 -8.38 1.91
C ILE A 55 0.58 -9.64 2.69
N VAL A 56 1.54 -10.41 2.18
CA VAL A 56 2.10 -11.60 2.83
C VAL A 56 3.62 -11.47 2.89
N GLY A 57 4.16 -11.41 4.11
CA GLY A 57 5.56 -11.04 4.33
C GLY A 57 5.82 -9.62 3.82
N ASP A 58 6.67 -9.53 2.81
CA ASP A 58 7.04 -8.27 2.16
C ASP A 58 6.41 -8.11 0.76
N ASN A 59 5.61 -9.06 0.28
CA ASN A 59 5.04 -9.02 -1.07
C ASN A 59 3.51 -8.88 -1.05
N LEU A 60 2.94 -8.44 -2.17
CA LEU A 60 1.51 -8.57 -2.40
C LEU A 60 1.13 -10.04 -2.60
N SER A 61 -0.04 -10.42 -2.08
CA SER A 61 -0.70 -11.65 -2.48
C SER A 61 -1.36 -11.49 -3.86
N MET A 62 -1.88 -12.57 -4.44
CA MET A 62 -2.66 -12.49 -5.68
C MET A 62 -3.82 -11.49 -5.56
N THR A 63 -4.53 -11.51 -4.42
CA THR A 63 -5.62 -10.54 -4.17
C THR A 63 -5.08 -9.13 -4.01
N GLY A 64 -3.92 -8.96 -3.35
CA GLY A 64 -3.26 -7.65 -3.23
C GLY A 64 -2.90 -7.03 -4.57
N ILE A 65 -2.39 -7.84 -5.51
CA ILE A 65 -2.08 -7.41 -6.88
C ILE A 65 -3.35 -6.93 -7.59
N ILE A 66 -4.43 -7.70 -7.52
CA ILE A 66 -5.72 -7.33 -8.14
C ILE A 66 -6.25 -6.00 -7.59
N GLU A 67 -6.17 -5.78 -6.28
CA GLU A 67 -6.63 -4.53 -5.67
C GLU A 67 -5.70 -3.34 -6.00
N ALA A 68 -4.39 -3.55 -6.07
CA ALA A 68 -3.44 -2.53 -6.53
C ALA A 68 -3.73 -2.10 -7.99
N ASP A 69 -3.99 -3.07 -8.88
CA ASP A 69 -4.35 -2.81 -10.27
C ASP A 69 -5.67 -2.04 -10.41
N LYS A 70 -6.66 -2.35 -9.55
CA LYS A 70 -7.93 -1.59 -9.51
C LYS A 70 -7.69 -0.16 -9.06
N ALA A 71 -6.92 0.04 -7.99
CA ALA A 71 -6.56 1.36 -7.50
C ALA A 71 -5.82 2.18 -8.57
N GLU A 72 -4.86 1.57 -9.28
CA GLU A 72 -4.14 2.25 -10.37
C GLU A 72 -5.09 2.73 -11.48
N LYS A 73 -6.06 1.90 -11.87
CA LYS A 73 -7.06 2.26 -12.89
C LYS A 73 -7.98 3.37 -12.41
N GLU A 74 -8.35 3.37 -11.13
CA GLU A 74 -9.20 4.38 -10.52
C GLU A 74 -8.51 5.74 -10.47
N PHE A 75 -7.22 5.80 -10.09
CA PHE A 75 -6.48 7.06 -10.02
C PHE A 75 -6.12 7.66 -11.38
N LYS A 76 -6.19 6.88 -12.47
CA LYS A 76 -5.93 7.34 -13.84
C LYS A 76 -7.17 7.88 -14.55
N GLN A 77 -8.37 7.70 -13.97
CA GLN A 77 -9.61 8.32 -14.47
C GLN A 77 -9.75 9.74 -13.95
#